data_AF-A0A090RZ63-F1
#
_entry.id   AF-A0A090RZ63-F1
#
_cell.length_a   1.000
_cell.length_b   1.000
_cell.length_c   1.000
_cell.angle_alpha   90.00
_cell.angle_beta   90.00
_cell.angle_gamma   90.00
#
_symmetry.space_group_name_H-M   'P 1'
#
loop_
_entity.id
_entity.type
_entity.pdbx_description
1 polymer ?
#
loop_
_entity_poly.entity_id
_entity_poly.type
_entity_poly.pdbx_seq_one_letter_code
_entity_poly.pdbx_strand_id
1 'polypeptide(L)'
;MQISNRLNAQISGLGVAQRNANDGISIMQTAEGAMNEATQILQRMRDLSLQSSNGSNSAQDRQALEEEFVALNDELNRIAETTSFGGRKLLNGTFGTSSFQIGLNLAKLASGTW
;
A
#
# COMPACT_ATOMS: atom_id res chain seq x y z
N MET A 1 -15.48 9.59 42.76
CA MET A 1 -16.29 9.30 41.54
C MET A 1 -15.73 9.90 40.24
N GLN A 2 -15.08 11.08 40.24
CA GLN A 2 -14.59 11.68 38.99
C GLN A 2 -13.34 10.99 38.38
N ILE A 3 -12.43 10.46 39.21
CA ILE A 3 -11.20 9.82 38.74
C ILE A 3 -11.49 8.45 38.10
N SER A 4 -12.39 7.65 38.68
CA SER A 4 -12.77 6.33 38.15
C SER A 4 -13.45 6.40 36.78
N ASN A 5 -14.33 7.39 36.57
CA ASN A 5 -14.95 7.62 35.25
C ASN A 5 -13.91 8.03 34.20
N ARG A 6 -12.93 8.85 34.59
CA ARG A 6 -11.81 9.25 33.73
C ARG A 6 -10.90 8.05 33.39
N LEU A 7 -10.59 7.20 34.36
CA LEU A 7 -9.79 5.98 34.14
C LEU A 7 -10.52 4.98 33.23
N ASN A 8 -11.83 4.77 33.44
CA ASN A 8 -12.63 3.93 32.55
C ASN A 8 -12.65 4.47 31.12
N ALA A 9 -12.84 5.79 30.94
CA ALA A 9 -12.78 6.41 29.61
C ALA A 9 -11.40 6.25 28.95
N GLN A 10 -10.30 6.34 29.71
CA GLN A 10 -8.95 6.10 29.21
C GLN A 10 -8.73 4.64 28.81
N ILE A 11 -9.18 3.67 29.62
CA ILE A 11 -9.06 2.24 29.30
C ILE A 11 -9.85 1.91 28.02
N SER A 12 -11.08 2.42 27.90
CA SER A 12 -11.88 2.24 26.68
C SER A 12 -11.22 2.87 25.45
N GLY A 13 -10.62 4.05 25.60
CA GLY A 13 -9.89 4.71 24.51
C GLY A 13 -8.60 3.97 24.11
N LEU A 14 -7.87 3.39 25.07
CA LEU A 14 -6.72 2.52 24.79
C LEU A 14 -7.12 1.26 24.03
N GLY A 15 -8.25 0.64 24.36
CA GLY A 15 -8.77 -0.51 23.62
C GLY A 15 -9.12 -0.20 22.16
N VAL A 16 -9.66 1.00 21.90
CA VAL A 16 -9.90 1.48 20.52
C VAL A 16 -8.56 1.76 19.81
N ALA A 17 -7.62 2.42 20.47
CA ALA A 17 -6.30 2.70 19.91
C ALA A 17 -5.54 1.41 19.54
N GLN A 18 -5.61 0.37 20.37
CA GLN A 18 -5.01 -0.93 20.09
C GLN A 18 -5.63 -1.59 18.85
N ARG A 19 -6.97 -1.55 18.70
CA ARG A 19 -7.64 -2.06 17.50
C ARG A 19 -7.22 -1.29 16.25
N ASN A 20 -7.23 0.04 16.31
CA ASN A 20 -6.78 0.88 15.19
C ASN A 20 -5.32 0.61 14.80
N ALA A 21 -4.45 0.35 15.78
CA ALA A 21 -3.05 -0.01 15.52
C ALA A 21 -2.94 -1.37 14.81
N ASN A 22 -3.70 -2.37 15.26
CA ASN A 22 -3.75 -3.69 14.61
C ASN A 22 -4.28 -3.60 13.17
N ASP A 23 -5.34 -2.81 12.93
CA ASP A 23 -5.86 -2.59 11.59
C ASP A 23 -4.81 -1.89 10.69
N GLY A 24 -4.10 -0.90 11.23
CA GLY A 24 -2.98 -0.25 10.54
C GLY A 24 -1.87 -1.24 10.15
N ILE A 25 -1.51 -2.15 11.06
CA ILE A 25 -0.53 -3.22 10.78
C ILE A 25 -1.03 -4.14 9.67
N SER A 26 -2.28 -4.60 9.73
CA SER A 26 -2.85 -5.48 8.70
C SER A 26 -2.90 -4.82 7.32
N ILE A 27 -3.19 -3.51 7.27
CA ILE A 27 -3.14 -2.72 6.04
C ILE A 27 -1.72 -2.67 5.49
N MET A 28 -0.74 -2.35 6.33
CA MET A 28 0.67 -2.30 5.92
C MET A 28 1.16 -3.65 5.41
N GLN A 29 0.81 -4.76 6.07
CA GLN A 29 1.19 -6.11 5.63
C GLN A 29 0.57 -6.47 4.27
N THR A 30 -0.68 -6.10 4.05
CA THR A 30 -1.36 -6.31 2.75
C THR A 30 -0.68 -5.51 1.65
N ALA A 31 -0.38 -4.24 1.92
CA ALA A 31 0.34 -3.38 0.99
C ALA A 31 1.76 -3.89 0.71
N GLU A 32 2.50 -4.31 1.74
CA GLU A 32 3.86 -4.85 1.63
C GLU A 32 3.89 -6.12 0.76
N GLY A 33 2.97 -7.06 0.97
CA GLY A 33 2.86 -8.26 0.14
C GLY A 33 2.66 -7.93 -1.33
N ALA A 34 1.71 -7.04 -1.64
CA ALA A 34 1.46 -6.60 -3.00
C ALA A 34 2.63 -5.80 -3.61
N MET A 35 3.34 -4.99 -2.81
CA MET A 35 4.54 -4.28 -3.27
C MET A 35 5.72 -5.24 -3.55
N ASN A 36 5.81 -6.35 -2.81
CA ASN A 36 6.81 -7.39 -3.09
C ASN A 36 6.54 -8.08 -4.44
N GLU A 37 5.28 -8.35 -4.77
CA GLU A 37 4.89 -8.87 -6.10
C GLU A 37 5.18 -7.85 -7.21
N ALA A 38 4.78 -6.59 -7.01
CA ALA A 38 5.06 -5.51 -7.97
C ALA A 38 6.57 -5.34 -8.21
N THR A 39 7.39 -5.47 -7.16
CA THR A 39 8.86 -5.40 -7.28
C THR A 39 9.43 -6.52 -8.14
N GLN A 40 8.93 -7.75 -7.97
CA GLN A 40 9.37 -8.90 -8.78
C GLN A 40 8.99 -8.71 -10.26
N ILE A 41 7.79 -8.20 -10.53
CA ILE A 41 7.36 -7.91 -11.90
C ILE A 41 8.25 -6.82 -12.53
N LEU A 42 8.53 -5.74 -11.80
CA LEU A 42 9.41 -4.67 -12.29
C LEU A 42 10.84 -5.15 -12.57
N GLN A 43 11.35 -6.09 -11.77
CA GLN A 43 12.64 -6.73 -12.05
C GLN A 43 12.58 -7.54 -13.36
N ARG A 44 11.52 -8.31 -13.58
CA ARG A 44 11.33 -9.06 -14.83
C ARG A 44 11.19 -8.15 -16.04
N MET A 45 10.41 -7.08 -15.95
CA MET A 45 10.28 -6.06 -17.00
C MET A 45 11.62 -5.41 -17.34
N ARG A 46 12.47 -5.15 -16.34
CA ARG A 46 13.84 -4.66 -16.57
C ARG A 46 14.68 -5.69 -17.34
N ASP A 47 14.61 -6.96 -16.98
CA ASP A 47 15.34 -8.02 -17.68
C ASP A 47 14.90 -8.14 -19.15
N LEU A 48 13.59 -8.07 -19.42
CA LEU A 48 13.05 -8.04 -20.78
C LEU A 48 13.51 -6.82 -21.56
N SER A 49 13.55 -5.64 -20.92
CA SER A 49 14.04 -4.40 -21.54
C SER A 49 15.51 -4.51 -21.97
N LEU A 50 16.34 -5.09 -21.10
CA LEU A 50 17.76 -5.36 -21.38
C LEU A 50 17.92 -6.39 -22.50
N GLN A 51 17.10 -7.45 -22.48
CA GLN A 51 17.09 -8.46 -23.54
C GLN A 51 16.68 -7.85 -24.88
N SER A 52 15.65 -7.00 -24.93
CA SER A 52 15.19 -6.37 -26.18
C SER A 52 16.24 -5.42 -26.78
N SER A 53 17.07 -4.80 -25.93
CA SER A 53 18.16 -3.91 -26.33
C SER A 53 19.37 -4.66 -26.90
N ASN A 54 19.43 -5.99 -26.80
CA ASN A 54 20.51 -6.77 -27.38
C ASN A 54 20.36 -6.83 -28.90
N GLY A 55 21.33 -6.23 -29.62
CA GLY A 55 21.27 -6.00 -31.07
C GLY A 55 21.22 -7.25 -31.96
N SER A 56 21.45 -8.45 -31.40
CA SER A 56 21.36 -9.73 -32.11
C SER A 56 19.93 -10.29 -32.21
N ASN A 57 18.95 -9.73 -31.49
CA ASN A 57 17.58 -10.25 -31.49
C ASN A 57 16.87 -9.96 -32.81
N SER A 58 16.20 -10.98 -33.35
CA SER A 58 15.35 -10.84 -34.52
C SER A 58 14.14 -9.96 -34.21
N ALA A 59 13.41 -9.54 -35.25
CA ALA A 59 12.17 -8.79 -35.07
C ALA A 59 11.11 -9.61 -34.33
N GLN A 60 11.05 -10.92 -34.60
CA GLN A 60 10.14 -11.85 -33.93
C GLN A 60 10.47 -11.99 -32.43
N ASP A 61 11.76 -12.08 -32.08
CA ASP A 61 12.17 -12.17 -30.67
C ASP A 61 11.79 -10.90 -29.91
N ARG A 62 11.99 -9.72 -30.51
CA ARG A 62 11.58 -8.45 -29.91
C ARG A 62 10.07 -8.36 -29.73
N GLN A 63 9.29 -8.88 -30.68
CA GLN A 63 7.84 -8.92 -30.54
C GLN A 63 7.40 -9.81 -29.37
N ALA A 64 7.98 -11.00 -29.22
CA ALA A 64 7.66 -11.89 -28.10
C ALA A 64 8.04 -11.28 -26.74
N LEU A 65 9.19 -10.60 -26.67
CA LEU A 65 9.61 -9.88 -25.45
C LEU A 65 8.66 -8.72 -25.11
N GLU A 66 8.17 -8.00 -26.12
CA GLU A 66 7.18 -6.92 -25.94
C GLU A 66 5.84 -7.47 -25.45
N GLU A 67 5.37 -8.60 -26.01
CA GLU A 67 4.14 -9.26 -25.56
C GLU A 67 4.23 -9.67 -24.08
N GLU A 68 5.37 -10.20 -23.64
CA GLU A 68 5.61 -10.51 -22.22
C GLU A 68 5.64 -9.22 -21.37
N PHE A 69 6.29 -8.15 -21.86
CA PHE A 69 6.36 -6.88 -21.15
C PHE A 69 4.96 -6.25 -20.95
N VAL A 70 4.11 -6.28 -21.98
CA VAL A 70 2.74 -5.77 -21.92
C VAL A 70 1.91 -6.57 -20.91
N ALA A 71 2.02 -7.91 -20.92
CA ALA A 71 1.33 -8.76 -19.95
C ALA A 71 1.75 -8.46 -18.50
N LEU A 72 3.04 -8.20 -18.27
CA LEU A 72 3.56 -7.81 -16.96
C LEU A 72 3.07 -6.42 -16.52
N ASN A 73 2.96 -5.48 -17.47
CA ASN A 73 2.39 -4.15 -17.20
C ASN A 73 0.90 -4.25 -16.81
N ASP A 74 0.14 -5.10 -17.49
CA ASP A 74 -1.26 -5.36 -17.14
C ASP A 74 -1.39 -5.99 -15.75
N GLU A 75 -0.49 -6.89 -15.40
CA GLU A 75 -0.44 -7.50 -14.07
C GLU A 75 -0.09 -6.48 -12.97
N LEU A 76 0.84 -5.55 -13.21
CA LEU A 76 1.11 -4.44 -12.29
C LEU A 76 -0.13 -3.58 -12.05
N ASN A 77 -0.85 -3.23 -13.11
CA ASN A 77 -2.11 -2.48 -13.00
C ASN A 77 -3.15 -3.27 -12.22
N ARG A 78 -3.27 -4.58 -12.46
CA ARG A 78 -4.17 -5.46 -11.71
C ARG A 78 -3.82 -5.48 -10.23
N ILE A 79 -2.55 -5.63 -9.85
CA ILE A 79 -2.11 -5.60 -8.46
C ILE A 79 -2.48 -4.26 -7.82
N ALA A 80 -2.20 -3.14 -8.49
CA ALA A 80 -2.54 -1.81 -7.99
C ALA A 80 -4.04 -1.64 -7.75
N GLU A 81 -4.87 -2.08 -8.70
CA GLU A 81 -6.33 -1.94 -8.66
C GLU A 81 -7.04 -2.98 -7.79
N THR A 82 -6.43 -4.13 -7.51
CA THR A 82 -7.08 -5.18 -6.70
C THR A 82 -6.65 -5.18 -5.24
N THR A 83 -5.44 -4.68 -4.93
CA THR A 83 -4.94 -4.61 -3.56
C THR A 83 -5.80 -3.69 -2.71
N SER A 84 -6.51 -4.28 -1.75
CA SER A 84 -7.45 -3.56 -0.89
C SER A 84 -7.54 -4.14 0.50
N PHE A 85 -7.92 -3.30 1.46
CA PHE A 85 -8.24 -3.69 2.82
C PHE A 85 -9.52 -2.99 3.27
N GLY A 86 -10.49 -3.76 3.80
CA GLY A 86 -11.77 -3.21 4.23
C GLY A 86 -12.52 -2.44 3.13
N GLY A 87 -12.36 -2.83 1.87
CA GLY A 87 -12.95 -2.17 0.70
C GLY A 87 -12.18 -0.93 0.20
N ARG A 88 -11.11 -0.52 0.87
CA ARG A 88 -10.27 0.62 0.46
C ARG A 88 -9.09 0.14 -0.37
N LYS A 89 -8.89 0.74 -1.55
CA LYS A 89 -7.73 0.47 -2.42
C LYS A 89 -6.47 1.04 -1.79
N LEU A 90 -5.38 0.28 -1.83
CA LEU A 90 -4.13 0.64 -1.14
C LEU A 90 -3.06 1.20 -2.10
N LEU A 91 -3.00 0.70 -3.34
CA LEU A 91 -1.85 0.92 -4.23
C LEU A 91 -2.16 1.68 -5.53
N ASN A 92 -3.42 1.93 -5.88
CA ASN A 92 -3.80 2.66 -7.11
C ASN A 92 -3.74 4.19 -6.99
N GLY A 93 -3.07 4.73 -5.96
CA GLY A 93 -2.95 6.17 -5.73
C GLY A 93 -4.15 6.84 -5.05
N THR A 94 -5.30 6.17 -4.93
CA THR A 94 -6.50 6.74 -4.28
C THR A 94 -6.46 6.71 -2.74
N PHE A 95 -5.54 5.94 -2.15
CA PHE A 95 -5.43 5.79 -0.70
C PHE A 95 -5.04 7.08 0.04
N GLY A 96 -4.35 8.01 -0.65
CA GLY A 96 -3.95 9.32 -0.14
C GLY A 96 -3.13 9.26 1.16
N THR A 97 -3.11 10.37 1.90
CA THR A 97 -2.55 10.41 3.27
C THR A 97 -3.61 9.92 4.26
N SER A 98 -3.46 8.70 4.78
CA SER A 98 -4.32 8.17 5.84
C SER A 98 -3.63 8.27 7.20
N SER A 99 -4.26 8.93 8.18
CA SER A 99 -3.79 8.95 9.57
C SER A 99 -4.45 7.83 10.38
N PHE A 100 -3.64 6.99 11.01
CA PHE A 100 -4.11 5.99 11.97
C PHE A 100 -4.02 6.58 13.38
N GLN A 101 -5.16 6.74 14.05
CA GLN A 101 -5.20 7.21 15.42
C GLN A 101 -4.81 6.07 16.38
N ILE A 102 -3.53 6.01 16.74
CA ILE A 102 -2.94 4.98 17.63
C ILE A 102 -2.78 5.43 19.09
N GLY A 103 -3.49 6.48 19.54
CA GLY A 103 -3.40 7.00 20.91
C GLY A 103 -4.60 7.84 21.36
N LEU A 104 -4.62 8.20 22.65
CA LEU A 104 -5.73 8.94 23.30
C LEU A 104 -5.82 10.43 22.94
N ASN A 105 -4.80 11.01 22.31
CA ASN A 105 -4.80 12.44 21.97
C ASN A 105 -5.50 12.66 20.63
N LEU A 106 -6.74 13.15 20.71
CA LEU A 106 -7.43 13.85 19.64
C LEU A 106 -6.44 14.78 18.93
N ALA A 107 -6.48 14.78 17.61
CA ALA A 107 -5.79 15.73 16.75
C ALA A 107 -5.81 17.14 17.36
N LYS A 108 -4.66 17.59 17.89
CA LYS A 108 -4.40 19.01 18.03
C LYS A 108 -3.95 19.52 16.66
N LEU A 109 -4.90 19.62 15.73
CA LEU A 109 -4.84 20.67 14.73
C LEU A 109 -5.23 21.97 15.45
N ALA A 110 -4.34 22.47 16.29
CA ALA A 110 -4.38 23.87 16.66
C ALA A 110 -3.70 24.62 15.53
N SER A 111 -4.48 24.95 14.50
CA SER A 111 -4.14 26.03 13.58
C SER A 111 -3.84 27.27 14.43
N GLY A 112 -2.57 27.65 14.48
CA GLY A 112 -2.14 28.88 15.10
C GLY A 112 -2.66 30.06 14.30
N THR A 113 -3.55 30.83 14.90
CA THR A 113 -3.90 32.21 14.54
C THR A 113 -4.50 32.87 15.77
N TRP A 114 -3.69 33.68 16.45
CA TRP A 114 -3.99 35.03 16.95
C TRP A 114 -2.67 35.79 17.00
#